data_AF-A0A4D6G274-F1
#
_entry.id   AF-A0A4D6G274-F1
#
_cell.length_a   1.000
_cell.length_b   1.000
_cell.length_c   1.000
_cell.angle_alpha   90.00
_cell.angle_beta   90.00
_cell.angle_gamma   90.00
#
_symmetry.space_group_name_H-M   'P 1'
#
loop_
_entity.id
_entity.type
_entity.pdbx_description
1 polymer ?
#
loop_
_entity_poly.entity_id
_entity_poly.type
_entity_poly.pdbx_seq_one_letter_code
_entity_poly.pdbx_strand_id
1 'polypeptide(L)'
;GRAYAIEDVPGNDEAFYAFIAYPIDLFEEGSVVNILTSLVGNVFGFKAVRALRLEDVRVPIAYVKTCGGPPNGIQVERDKMNKYGRPMLGCTIKPKLGLSAKNYGRAVYEVLRGGLDFAKDDENVNSQPFMRWRDRYDYVMEAIQKAEAETGEKKGSYLNVTAPTPEEMYKRAEYAKELGAPIIMHDYLTAGFTANTGLANWCRENGMLLHIHRAMHAVIDRNPNHGIHFRVLTKMLRLSGGDHLHSGTVVGKLEG
;
A
#
# COMPACT_ATOMS: atom_id res chain seq x y z
N GLY A 1 -26.07 9.86 10.41
CA GLY A 1 -25.38 11.02 9.83
C GLY A 1 -26.40 12.10 9.44
N ARG A 2 -25.96 13.35 9.32
CA ARG A 2 -26.81 14.49 8.92
C ARG A 2 -26.16 15.20 7.74
N ALA A 3 -26.87 15.29 6.61
CA ALA A 3 -26.51 16.21 5.54
C ALA A 3 -26.73 17.64 6.05
N TYR A 4 -25.69 18.49 5.99
CA TYR A 4 -25.72 19.84 6.55
C TYR A 4 -25.47 20.94 5.52
N ALA A 5 -24.95 20.59 4.34
CA ALA A 5 -24.81 21.49 3.21
C ALA A 5 -24.93 20.71 1.90
N ILE A 6 -25.45 21.38 0.88
CA ILE A 6 -25.48 20.93 -0.51
C ILE A 6 -25.08 22.12 -1.37
N GLU A 7 -24.16 21.92 -2.29
CA GLU A 7 -23.63 22.96 -3.19
C GLU A 7 -23.62 22.44 -4.63
N ASP A 8 -23.84 23.32 -5.60
CA ASP A 8 -23.75 22.96 -7.02
C ASP A 8 -22.29 22.68 -7.41
N VAL A 9 -22.08 21.70 -8.31
CA VAL A 9 -20.75 21.48 -8.88
C VAL A 9 -20.50 22.51 -9.98
N PRO A 10 -19.44 23.33 -9.90
CA PRO A 10 -19.17 24.34 -10.93
C PRO A 10 -19.04 23.71 -12.33
N GLY A 11 -19.83 24.22 -13.28
CA GLY A 11 -19.82 23.74 -14.66
C GLY A 11 -20.58 22.42 -14.90
N ASN A 12 -21.34 21.92 -13.93
CA ASN A 12 -22.19 20.74 -14.09
C ASN A 12 -23.54 20.95 -13.37
N ASP A 13 -24.60 21.18 -14.15
CA ASP A 13 -25.98 21.41 -13.70
C ASP A 13 -26.71 20.13 -13.25
N GLU A 14 -26.09 18.97 -13.47
CA GLU A 14 -26.63 17.66 -13.13
C GLU A 14 -25.99 17.04 -11.87
N ALA A 15 -25.07 17.74 -11.21
CA ALA A 15 -24.30 17.24 -10.07
C ALA A 15 -24.21 18.24 -8.90
N PHE A 16 -24.14 17.69 -7.69
CA PHE A 16 -24.06 18.46 -6.45
C PHE A 16 -22.98 17.86 -5.52
N TYR A 17 -22.32 18.71 -4.74
CA TYR A 17 -21.60 18.29 -3.55
C TYR A 17 -22.56 18.21 -2.37
N ALA A 18 -22.58 17.07 -1.68
CA ALA A 18 -23.34 16.89 -0.44
C ALA A 18 -22.39 16.68 0.74
N PHE A 19 -22.53 17.49 1.78
CA PHE A 19 -21.69 17.42 2.97
C PHE A 19 -22.45 16.76 4.12
N ILE A 20 -21.90 15.66 4.63
CA ILE A 20 -22.55 14.82 5.64
C ILE A 20 -21.67 14.70 6.87
N ALA A 21 -22.25 14.98 8.04
CA ALA A 21 -21.59 14.80 9.33
C ALA A 21 -22.07 13.50 10.01
N TYR A 22 -21.13 12.73 10.53
CA TYR A 22 -21.38 11.50 11.28
C TYR A 22 -20.85 11.67 12.71
N PRO A 23 -21.66 11.42 13.76
CA PRO A 23 -21.17 11.32 15.14
C PRO A 23 -20.03 10.30 15.24
N ILE A 24 -19.02 10.59 16.06
CA ILE A 24 -17.82 9.75 16.18
C ILE A 24 -18.14 8.37 16.74
N ASP A 25 -19.12 8.27 17.64
CA ASP A 25 -19.57 7.02 18.29
C ASP A 25 -20.17 5.98 17.31
N LEU A 26 -20.37 6.37 16.03
CA LEU A 26 -20.80 5.43 14.99
C LEU A 26 -19.68 4.53 14.49
N PHE A 27 -18.42 4.83 14.81
CA PHE A 27 -17.27 4.19 14.22
C PHE A 27 -16.47 3.39 15.24
N GLU A 28 -16.22 2.13 14.94
CA GLU A 28 -15.31 1.27 15.71
C GLU A 28 -13.88 1.85 15.67
N GLU A 29 -13.25 1.95 16.85
CA GLU A 29 -11.90 2.46 17.03
C GLU A 29 -10.87 1.65 16.24
N GLY A 30 -9.95 2.33 15.55
CA GLY A 30 -8.89 1.68 14.77
C GLY A 30 -9.35 0.96 13.48
N SER A 31 -10.65 0.94 13.19
CA SER A 31 -11.25 0.13 12.11
C SER A 31 -11.61 0.95 10.87
N VAL A 32 -10.64 1.09 9.96
CA VAL A 32 -10.88 1.66 8.61
C VAL A 32 -11.94 0.86 7.84
N VAL A 33 -12.03 -0.45 8.09
CA VAL A 33 -13.07 -1.32 7.55
C VAL A 33 -14.44 -0.80 7.95
N ASN A 34 -14.68 -0.56 9.25
CA ASN A 34 -15.96 -0.05 9.75
C ASN A 34 -16.32 1.34 9.21
N ILE A 35 -15.33 2.24 9.07
CA ILE A 35 -15.53 3.54 8.39
C ILE A 35 -16.06 3.31 6.97
N LEU A 36 -15.38 2.50 6.17
CA LEU A 36 -15.76 2.29 4.77
C LEU A 36 -17.10 1.55 4.65
N THR A 37 -17.36 0.55 5.49
CA THR A 37 -18.67 -0.12 5.55
C THR A 37 -19.80 0.90 5.76
N SER A 38 -19.59 1.90 6.63
CA SER A 38 -20.59 2.94 6.90
C SER A 38 -20.72 3.97 5.79
N LEU A 39 -19.60 4.45 5.23
CA LEU A 39 -19.60 5.56 4.26
C LEU A 39 -19.92 5.11 2.83
N VAL A 40 -19.47 3.91 2.44
CA VAL A 40 -19.53 3.45 1.04
C VAL A 40 -20.17 2.06 0.89
N GLY A 41 -20.67 1.44 1.97
CA GLY A 41 -21.19 0.07 1.92
C GLY A 41 -22.38 -0.12 0.99
N ASN A 42 -23.41 0.74 1.12
CA ASN A 42 -24.69 0.54 0.41
C ASN A 42 -25.11 1.72 -0.47
N VAL A 43 -24.74 2.95 -0.11
CA VAL A 43 -25.31 4.17 -0.70
C VAL A 43 -25.04 4.34 -2.20
N PHE A 44 -24.00 3.69 -2.72
CA PHE A 44 -23.63 3.69 -4.14
C PHE A 44 -24.58 2.84 -5.01
N GLY A 45 -25.37 1.95 -4.41
CA GLY A 45 -26.34 1.10 -5.10
C GLY A 45 -27.79 1.60 -5.06
N PHE A 46 -28.03 2.82 -4.54
CA PHE A 46 -29.38 3.36 -4.43
C PHE A 46 -29.96 3.69 -5.81
N LYS A 47 -31.12 3.11 -6.15
CA LYS A 47 -31.83 3.34 -7.43
C LYS A 47 -32.18 4.82 -7.69
N ALA A 48 -32.31 5.62 -6.64
CA ALA A 48 -32.65 7.04 -6.72
C ALA A 48 -31.45 7.95 -7.08
N VAL A 49 -30.22 7.41 -7.07
CA VAL A 49 -29.00 8.17 -7.34
C VAL A 49 -28.35 7.62 -8.61
N ARG A 50 -28.18 8.47 -9.63
CA ARG A 50 -27.61 8.06 -10.93
C ARG A 50 -26.12 7.71 -10.83
N ALA A 51 -25.37 8.51 -10.07
CA ALA A 51 -23.96 8.28 -9.79
C ALA A 51 -23.60 8.94 -8.44
N LEU A 52 -22.62 8.38 -7.74
CA LEU A 52 -22.13 8.90 -6.47
C LEU A 52 -20.63 8.70 -6.43
N ARG A 53 -19.90 9.73 -5.96
CA ARG A 53 -18.46 9.65 -5.71
C ARG A 53 -18.12 10.20 -4.34
N LEU A 54 -17.36 9.43 -3.56
CA LEU A 54 -16.82 9.92 -2.29
C LEU A 54 -15.53 10.69 -2.57
N GLU A 55 -15.62 12.02 -2.53
CA GLU A 55 -14.51 12.91 -2.86
C GLU A 55 -13.51 13.08 -1.71
N ASP A 56 -13.99 13.31 -0.49
CA ASP A 56 -13.10 13.46 0.65
C ASP A 56 -13.73 13.01 1.97
N VAL A 57 -12.87 12.72 2.96
CA VAL A 57 -13.25 12.42 4.34
C VAL A 57 -12.38 13.22 5.30
N ARG A 58 -13.02 14.00 6.17
CA ARG A 58 -12.35 14.63 7.31
C ARG A 58 -12.43 13.70 8.52
N VAL A 59 -11.33 13.04 8.85
CA VAL A 59 -11.23 12.16 10.02
C VAL A 59 -10.80 13.00 11.24
N PRO A 60 -11.60 13.06 12.32
CA PRO A 60 -11.27 13.87 13.49
C PRO A 60 -10.04 13.31 14.22
N ILE A 61 -9.25 14.20 14.84
CA ILE A 61 -8.01 13.82 15.56
C ILE A 61 -8.28 12.74 16.62
N ALA A 62 -9.40 12.81 17.32
CA ALA A 62 -9.81 11.80 18.30
C ALA A 62 -9.87 10.39 17.69
N TYR A 63 -10.43 10.25 16.49
CA TYR A 63 -10.45 8.96 15.79
C TYR A 63 -9.06 8.59 15.25
N VAL A 64 -8.31 9.55 14.69
CA VAL A 64 -6.93 9.30 14.22
C VAL A 64 -6.06 8.68 15.31
N LYS A 65 -6.25 9.10 16.57
CA LYS A 65 -5.50 8.57 17.73
C LYS A 65 -5.83 7.13 18.11
N THR A 66 -6.90 6.56 17.56
CA THR A 66 -7.25 5.14 17.72
C THR A 66 -6.54 4.23 16.72
N CYS A 67 -5.93 4.81 15.68
CA CYS A 67 -5.29 4.07 14.60
C CYS A 67 -3.77 3.97 14.82
N GLY A 68 -3.18 2.84 14.42
CA GLY A 68 -1.72 2.65 14.51
C GLY A 68 -0.93 3.52 13.53
N GLY A 69 -1.49 3.82 12.36
CA GLY A 69 -0.81 4.58 11.32
C GLY A 69 0.36 3.81 10.67
N PRO A 70 1.29 4.51 9.98
CA PRO A 70 2.50 3.87 9.43
C PRO A 70 3.28 3.10 10.50
N PRO A 71 3.84 1.92 10.19
CA PRO A 71 4.67 1.16 11.13
C PRO A 71 5.90 1.94 11.61
N ASN A 72 6.54 2.71 10.72
CA ASN A 72 7.76 3.46 10.98
C ASN A 72 7.62 4.94 10.57
N GLY A 73 7.12 5.18 9.36
CA GLY A 73 7.07 6.51 8.74
C GLY A 73 8.41 7.01 8.19
N ILE A 74 8.34 8.14 7.50
CA ILE A 74 9.42 8.65 6.62
C ILE A 74 10.75 8.88 7.35
N GLN A 75 10.72 9.47 8.55
CA GLN A 75 11.94 9.82 9.29
C GLN A 75 12.67 8.57 9.74
N VAL A 76 11.97 7.66 10.42
CA VAL A 76 12.53 6.39 10.91
C VAL A 76 13.01 5.51 9.76
N GLU A 77 12.31 5.51 8.62
CA GLU A 77 12.79 4.81 7.43
C GLU A 77 14.14 5.35 6.93
N ARG A 78 14.27 6.67 6.81
CA ARG A 78 15.53 7.29 6.38
C ARG A 78 16.67 6.99 7.35
N ASP A 79 16.36 6.97 8.64
CA ASP A 79 17.31 6.61 9.69
C ASP A 79 17.76 5.16 9.58
N LYS A 80 16.82 4.22 9.42
CA LYS A 80 17.10 2.78 9.23
C LYS A 80 17.94 2.51 7.98
N MET A 81 17.64 3.21 6.89
CA MET A 81 18.32 3.01 5.60
C MET A 81 19.58 3.86 5.45
N ASN A 82 19.82 4.82 6.36
CA ASN A 82 20.90 5.81 6.26
C ASN A 82 20.88 6.56 4.91
N LYS A 83 19.71 7.07 4.49
CA LYS A 83 19.51 7.74 3.19
C LYS A 83 18.85 9.11 3.36
N TYR A 84 19.64 10.17 3.16
CA TYR A 84 19.21 11.57 3.36
C TYR A 84 19.53 12.45 2.16
N GLY A 85 18.94 13.64 2.10
CA GLY A 85 19.25 14.66 1.09
C GLY A 85 18.74 14.37 -0.31
N ARG A 86 18.17 13.19 -0.58
CA ARG A 86 17.60 12.83 -1.89
C ARG A 86 16.37 11.92 -1.79
N PRO A 87 15.57 11.82 -2.87
CA PRO A 87 14.64 10.71 -3.07
C PRO A 87 15.35 9.36 -3.08
N MET A 88 14.69 8.33 -2.58
CA MET A 88 15.13 6.95 -2.75
C MET A 88 14.76 6.45 -4.16
N LEU A 89 15.57 5.58 -4.73
CA LEU A 89 15.38 5.04 -6.07
C LEU A 89 15.00 3.56 -6.00
N GLY A 90 13.93 3.18 -6.71
CA GLY A 90 13.37 1.83 -6.71
C GLY A 90 13.13 1.30 -8.12
N CYS A 91 13.13 -0.02 -8.29
CA CYS A 91 12.79 -0.67 -9.56
C CYS A 91 11.97 -1.94 -9.36
N THR A 92 10.88 -2.09 -10.11
CA THR A 92 10.13 -3.36 -10.22
C THR A 92 10.84 -4.29 -11.19
N ILE A 93 11.17 -5.51 -10.76
CA ILE A 93 11.81 -6.50 -11.64
C ILE A 93 10.87 -6.93 -12.76
N LYS A 94 11.44 -7.14 -13.96
CA LYS A 94 10.73 -7.51 -15.18
C LYS A 94 11.36 -8.75 -15.85
N PRO A 95 10.60 -9.51 -16.67
CA PRO A 95 9.16 -9.39 -16.93
C PRO A 95 8.31 -9.59 -15.68
N LYS A 96 7.06 -9.10 -15.72
CA LYS A 96 6.14 -9.11 -14.57
C LYS A 96 5.97 -10.51 -13.96
N LEU A 97 5.87 -11.55 -14.79
CA LEU A 97 5.82 -12.95 -14.38
C LEU A 97 6.72 -13.80 -15.29
N GLY A 98 7.08 -15.00 -14.82
CA GLY A 98 7.76 -16.02 -15.62
C GLY A 98 9.27 -16.16 -15.37
N LEU A 99 9.88 -15.28 -14.57
CA LEU A 99 11.25 -15.50 -14.09
C LEU A 99 11.29 -16.58 -13.01
N SER A 100 12.30 -17.44 -13.06
CA SER A 100 12.64 -18.33 -11.95
C SER A 100 13.23 -17.54 -10.77
N ALA A 101 13.16 -18.11 -9.56
CA ALA A 101 13.70 -17.48 -8.35
C ALA A 101 15.17 -17.04 -8.49
N LYS A 102 16.01 -17.91 -9.05
CA LYS A 102 17.44 -17.62 -9.29
C LYS A 102 17.66 -16.44 -10.25
N ASN A 103 16.90 -16.40 -11.35
CA ASN A 103 16.99 -15.28 -12.30
C ASN A 103 16.40 -13.98 -11.70
N TYR A 104 15.41 -14.10 -10.81
CA TYR A 104 14.89 -12.98 -10.05
C TYR A 104 15.97 -12.36 -9.15
N GLY A 105 16.64 -13.18 -8.33
CA GLY A 105 17.77 -12.75 -7.50
C GLY A 105 18.90 -12.13 -8.32
N ARG A 106 19.25 -12.71 -9.48
CA ARG A 106 20.22 -12.11 -10.40
C ARG A 106 19.82 -10.70 -10.85
N ALA A 107 18.56 -10.52 -11.26
CA ALA A 107 18.08 -9.21 -11.68
C ALA A 107 18.09 -8.19 -10.54
N VAL A 108 17.69 -8.62 -9.33
CA VAL A 108 17.75 -7.79 -8.11
C VAL A 108 19.19 -7.35 -7.82
N TYR A 109 20.14 -8.28 -7.86
CA TYR A 109 21.56 -7.96 -7.66
C TYR A 109 22.04 -6.87 -8.63
N GLU A 110 21.82 -7.06 -9.94
CA GLU A 110 22.33 -6.13 -10.96
C GLU A 110 21.79 -4.71 -10.79
N VAL A 111 20.49 -4.55 -10.47
CA VAL A 111 19.91 -3.21 -10.29
C VAL A 111 20.38 -2.54 -8.99
N LEU A 112 20.58 -3.31 -7.93
CA LEU A 112 21.05 -2.78 -6.64
C LEU A 112 22.52 -2.38 -6.69
N ARG A 113 23.40 -3.24 -7.24
CA ARG A 113 24.81 -2.89 -7.43
C ARG A 113 25.00 -1.71 -8.40
N GLY A 114 24.02 -1.48 -9.28
CA GLY A 114 23.99 -0.37 -10.23
C GLY A 114 23.64 0.99 -9.59
N GLY A 115 23.30 1.02 -8.30
CA GLY A 115 23.09 2.27 -7.56
C GLY A 115 21.65 2.51 -7.08
N LEU A 116 20.70 1.61 -7.35
CA LEU A 116 19.36 1.71 -6.75
C LEU A 116 19.41 1.41 -5.24
N ASP A 117 18.49 2.01 -4.48
CA ASP A 117 18.32 1.69 -3.06
C ASP A 117 17.46 0.43 -2.90
N PHE A 118 16.45 0.30 -3.76
CA PHE A 118 15.48 -0.78 -3.69
C PHE A 118 15.21 -1.46 -5.03
N ALA A 119 15.00 -2.77 -4.96
CA ALA A 119 14.21 -3.50 -5.95
C ALA A 119 12.81 -3.78 -5.38
N LYS A 120 11.91 -4.34 -6.18
CA LYS A 120 10.63 -4.85 -5.65
C LYS A 120 10.08 -5.99 -6.48
N ASP A 121 9.37 -6.85 -5.77
CA ASP A 121 8.42 -7.76 -6.37
C ASP A 121 7.39 -6.98 -7.21
N ASP A 122 6.95 -7.53 -8.33
CA ASP A 122 5.77 -7.02 -9.04
C ASP A 122 4.52 -7.36 -8.21
N GLU A 123 3.45 -6.57 -8.27
CA GLU A 123 2.29 -6.77 -7.36
C GLU A 123 1.68 -8.16 -7.50
N ASN A 124 1.69 -8.73 -8.70
CA ASN A 124 1.17 -10.07 -8.93
C ASN A 124 2.23 -11.18 -8.81
N VAL A 125 3.45 -10.89 -8.36
CA VAL A 125 4.44 -11.91 -7.97
C VAL A 125 4.15 -12.30 -6.53
N ASN A 126 3.55 -13.47 -6.34
CA ASN A 126 3.23 -14.00 -5.01
C ASN A 126 3.93 -15.35 -4.83
N SER A 127 3.28 -16.45 -5.20
CA SER A 127 3.87 -17.79 -5.25
C SER A 127 3.24 -18.60 -6.36
N GLN A 128 3.92 -18.68 -7.50
CA GLN A 128 3.41 -19.32 -8.72
C GLN A 128 4.19 -20.59 -9.06
N PRO A 129 3.68 -21.46 -9.95
CA PRO A 129 4.41 -22.65 -10.38
C PRO A 129 5.83 -22.37 -10.91
N PHE A 130 6.05 -21.24 -11.58
CA PHE A 130 7.36 -20.87 -12.12
C PHE A 130 8.34 -20.32 -11.07
N MET A 131 7.83 -19.88 -9.90
CA MET A 131 8.63 -19.28 -8.84
C MET A 131 7.86 -19.33 -7.51
N ARG A 132 8.26 -20.23 -6.62
CA ARG A 132 7.73 -20.28 -5.25
C ARG A 132 8.33 -19.16 -4.42
N TRP A 133 7.53 -18.62 -3.50
CA TRP A 133 7.90 -17.43 -2.74
C TRP A 133 9.15 -17.64 -1.88
N ARG A 134 9.31 -18.82 -1.28
CA ARG A 134 10.44 -19.12 -0.39
C ARG A 134 11.77 -19.07 -1.13
N ASP A 135 11.86 -19.80 -2.25
CA ASP A 135 13.04 -19.78 -3.12
C ASP A 135 13.36 -18.35 -3.58
N ARG A 136 12.34 -17.55 -3.93
CA ARG A 136 12.55 -16.15 -4.33
C ARG A 136 13.18 -15.35 -3.20
N TYR A 137 12.67 -15.48 -1.97
CA TYR A 137 13.18 -14.72 -0.84
C TYR A 137 14.66 -15.06 -0.58
N ASP A 138 15.02 -16.34 -0.63
CA ASP A 138 16.39 -16.78 -0.41
C ASP A 138 17.37 -16.16 -1.44
N TYR A 139 17.07 -16.29 -2.74
CA TYR A 139 17.92 -15.73 -3.80
C TYR A 139 17.94 -14.19 -3.82
N VAL A 140 16.85 -13.53 -3.42
CA VAL A 140 16.80 -12.07 -3.32
C VAL A 140 17.62 -11.57 -2.14
N MET A 141 17.60 -12.27 -1.00
CA MET A 141 18.40 -11.88 0.15
C MET A 141 19.91 -12.10 -0.08
N GLU A 142 20.30 -13.18 -0.76
CA GLU A 142 21.68 -13.36 -1.25
C GLU A 142 22.12 -12.17 -2.14
N ALA A 143 21.25 -11.76 -3.08
CA ALA A 143 21.50 -10.64 -3.98
C ALA A 143 21.64 -9.29 -3.25
N ILE A 144 20.81 -9.03 -2.25
CA ILE A 144 20.87 -7.83 -1.41
C ILE A 144 22.20 -7.80 -0.65
N GLN A 145 22.54 -8.86 0.07
CA GLN A 145 23.76 -8.93 0.88
C GLN A 145 25.01 -8.73 0.02
N LYS A 146 25.04 -9.34 -1.18
CA LYS A 146 26.13 -9.15 -2.13
C LYS A 146 26.24 -7.70 -2.61
N ALA A 147 25.13 -7.07 -2.97
CA ALA A 147 25.12 -5.67 -3.42
C ALA A 147 25.50 -4.69 -2.29
N GLU A 148 25.05 -4.93 -1.06
CA GLU A 148 25.48 -4.14 0.11
C GLU A 148 27.00 -4.25 0.33
N ALA A 149 27.56 -5.46 0.26
CA ALA A 149 29.00 -5.69 0.43
C ALA A 149 29.85 -4.98 -0.64
N GLU A 150 29.38 -4.96 -1.89
CA GLU A 150 30.10 -4.32 -3.00
C GLU A 150 29.98 -2.78 -2.99
N THR A 151 28.84 -2.25 -2.55
CA THR A 151 28.57 -0.80 -2.64
C THR A 151 28.82 -0.05 -1.34
N GLY A 152 28.85 -0.74 -0.20
CA GLY A 152 28.93 -0.12 1.13
C GLY A 152 27.66 0.61 1.55
N GLU A 153 26.57 0.49 0.79
CA GLU A 153 25.29 1.13 1.09
C GLU A 153 24.24 0.12 1.56
N LYS A 154 23.31 0.57 2.41
CA LYS A 154 22.11 -0.21 2.71
C LYS A 154 21.23 -0.38 1.48
N LYS A 155 20.78 -1.61 1.22
CA LYS A 155 19.93 -2.01 0.10
C LYS A 155 18.70 -2.77 0.59
N GLY A 156 17.69 -2.89 -0.26
CA GLY A 156 16.54 -3.74 0.03
C GLY A 156 15.82 -4.20 -1.23
N SER A 157 14.91 -5.16 -1.07
CA SER A 157 13.92 -5.50 -2.09
C SER A 157 12.60 -5.74 -1.41
N TYR A 158 11.52 -5.15 -1.91
CA TYR A 158 10.21 -5.32 -1.29
C TYR A 158 9.70 -6.74 -1.56
N LEU A 159 9.89 -7.64 -0.60
CA LEU A 159 9.44 -9.03 -0.68
C LEU A 159 7.91 -9.06 -0.52
N ASN A 160 7.18 -9.51 -1.54
CA ASN A 160 5.72 -9.46 -1.55
C ASN A 160 5.13 -10.59 -0.70
N VAL A 161 4.45 -10.21 0.38
CA VAL A 161 3.80 -11.13 1.32
C VAL A 161 2.31 -11.34 1.02
N THR A 162 1.75 -10.66 0.02
CA THR A 162 0.35 -10.81 -0.41
C THR A 162 0.01 -12.27 -0.72
N ALA A 163 -1.03 -12.79 -0.06
CA ALA A 163 -1.32 -14.22 0.01
C ALA A 163 -2.83 -14.49 0.01
N PRO A 164 -3.27 -15.75 -0.25
CA PRO A 164 -4.70 -16.08 -0.25
C PRO A 164 -5.35 -16.05 1.13
N THR A 165 -4.58 -16.19 2.22
CA THR A 165 -5.08 -16.13 3.59
C THR A 165 -4.12 -15.34 4.49
N PRO A 166 -4.60 -14.78 5.63
CA PRO A 166 -3.74 -14.12 6.60
C PRO A 166 -2.63 -15.03 7.15
N GLU A 167 -2.89 -16.33 7.34
CA GLU A 167 -1.89 -17.27 7.85
C GLU A 167 -0.71 -17.42 6.88
N GLU A 168 -0.98 -17.54 5.59
CA GLU A 168 0.08 -17.59 4.56
C GLU A 168 0.76 -16.22 4.37
N MET A 169 0.05 -15.11 4.61
CA MET A 169 0.65 -13.77 4.63
C MET A 169 1.66 -13.65 5.78
N TYR A 170 1.26 -13.99 7.01
CA TYR A 170 2.15 -13.93 8.16
C TYR A 170 3.31 -14.92 8.06
N LYS A 171 3.10 -16.13 7.54
CA LYS A 171 4.18 -17.08 7.29
C LYS A 171 5.27 -16.52 6.37
N ARG A 172 4.89 -15.75 5.35
CA ARG A 172 5.85 -15.06 4.48
C ARG A 172 6.54 -13.91 5.18
N ALA A 173 5.79 -13.10 5.94
CA ALA A 173 6.35 -11.99 6.70
C ALA A 173 7.37 -12.46 7.74
N GLU A 174 7.06 -13.52 8.49
CA GLU A 174 7.98 -14.14 9.45
C GLU A 174 9.24 -14.66 8.78
N TYR A 175 9.12 -15.32 7.63
CA TYR A 175 10.30 -15.78 6.90
C TYR A 175 11.15 -14.63 6.37
N ALA A 176 10.53 -13.54 5.88
CA ALA A 176 11.28 -12.34 5.48
C ALA A 176 12.05 -11.74 6.66
N LYS A 177 11.45 -11.72 7.85
CA LYS A 177 12.11 -11.30 9.09
C LYS A 177 13.25 -12.25 9.49
N GLU A 178 13.04 -13.57 9.42
CA GLU A 178 14.08 -14.57 9.71
C GLU A 178 15.32 -14.37 8.84
N LEU A 179 15.13 -14.02 7.56
CA LEU A 179 16.22 -13.71 6.64
C LEU A 179 16.87 -12.32 6.87
N GLY A 180 16.30 -11.49 7.73
CA GLY A 180 16.78 -10.12 7.99
C GLY A 180 16.45 -9.13 6.88
N ALA A 181 15.38 -9.35 6.11
CA ALA A 181 14.92 -8.38 5.12
C ALA A 181 14.55 -7.05 5.80
N PRO A 182 14.94 -5.88 5.24
CA PRO A 182 14.60 -4.59 5.85
C PRO A 182 13.16 -4.14 5.52
N ILE A 183 12.54 -4.72 4.48
CA ILE A 183 11.28 -4.26 3.92
C ILE A 183 10.51 -5.38 3.23
N ILE A 184 9.18 -5.37 3.40
CA ILE A 184 8.22 -6.23 2.66
C ILE A 184 7.22 -5.36 1.89
N MET A 185 6.44 -5.96 1.00
CA MET A 185 5.29 -5.28 0.37
C MET A 185 3.97 -6.04 0.46
N HIS A 186 2.89 -5.27 0.39
CA HIS A 186 1.51 -5.77 0.44
C HIS A 186 0.58 -5.01 -0.51
N ASP A 187 -0.34 -5.74 -1.14
CA ASP A 187 -1.36 -5.20 -2.04
C ASP A 187 -2.67 -4.96 -1.26
N TYR A 188 -2.74 -3.84 -0.55
CA TYR A 188 -3.76 -3.63 0.51
C TYR A 188 -5.22 -3.70 0.04
N LEU A 189 -5.54 -3.33 -1.20
CA LEU A 189 -6.93 -3.38 -1.70
C LEU A 189 -7.33 -4.79 -2.11
N THR A 190 -6.47 -5.51 -2.81
CA THR A 190 -6.78 -6.87 -3.28
C THR A 190 -6.72 -7.88 -2.15
N ALA A 191 -5.87 -7.65 -1.14
CA ALA A 191 -5.87 -8.43 0.10
C ALA A 191 -6.92 -7.97 1.12
N GLY A 192 -7.22 -6.67 1.16
CA GLY A 192 -8.21 -6.05 2.02
C GLY A 192 -7.64 -5.36 3.26
N PHE A 193 -8.35 -4.35 3.74
CA PHE A 193 -7.93 -3.52 4.88
C PHE A 193 -7.73 -4.30 6.19
N THR A 194 -8.52 -5.35 6.46
CA THR A 194 -8.34 -6.18 7.65
C THR A 194 -6.95 -6.83 7.69
N ALA A 195 -6.55 -7.44 6.57
CA ALA A 195 -5.23 -8.05 6.44
C ALA A 195 -4.12 -6.99 6.53
N ASN A 196 -4.30 -5.85 5.84
CA ASN A 196 -3.32 -4.77 5.86
C ASN A 196 -3.09 -4.18 7.26
N THR A 197 -4.16 -3.91 8.02
CA THR A 197 -4.04 -3.37 9.39
C THR A 197 -3.32 -4.36 10.30
N GLY A 198 -3.64 -5.65 10.21
CA GLY A 198 -2.93 -6.70 10.95
C GLY A 198 -1.44 -6.75 10.60
N LEU A 199 -1.12 -6.72 9.30
CA LEU A 199 0.26 -6.72 8.82
C LEU A 199 1.02 -5.44 9.24
N ALA A 200 0.39 -4.28 9.23
CA ALA A 200 1.00 -3.03 9.67
C ALA A 200 1.35 -3.06 11.17
N ASN A 201 0.47 -3.63 12.00
CA ASN A 201 0.75 -3.84 13.41
C ASN A 201 1.92 -4.80 13.61
N TRP A 202 1.91 -5.93 12.90
CA TRP A 202 3.03 -6.87 12.90
C TRP A 202 4.34 -6.21 12.46
N CYS A 203 4.34 -5.38 11.40
CA CYS A 203 5.54 -4.71 10.93
C CYS A 203 6.13 -3.77 11.99
N ARG A 204 5.27 -3.07 12.72
CA ARG A 204 5.68 -2.17 13.82
C ARG A 204 6.35 -2.96 14.95
N GLU A 205 5.73 -4.05 15.38
CA GLU A 205 6.25 -4.92 16.45
C GLU A 205 7.57 -5.60 16.07
N ASN A 206 7.79 -5.82 14.77
CA ASN A 206 8.95 -6.55 14.25
C ASN A 206 10.00 -5.64 13.60
N GLY A 207 9.83 -4.32 13.65
CA GLY A 207 10.76 -3.35 13.08
C GLY A 207 10.89 -3.40 11.54
N MET A 208 9.93 -4.02 10.85
CA MET A 208 9.90 -4.21 9.40
C MET A 208 9.33 -2.96 8.71
N LEU A 209 9.91 -2.54 7.59
CA LEU A 209 9.29 -1.51 6.72
C LEU A 209 8.19 -2.14 5.87
N LEU A 210 7.11 -1.39 5.64
CA LEU A 210 5.94 -1.86 4.88
C LEU A 210 5.66 -0.99 3.65
N HIS A 211 6.01 -1.51 2.47
CA HIS A 211 5.65 -0.89 1.20
C HIS A 211 4.24 -1.29 0.77
N ILE A 212 3.39 -0.32 0.43
CA ILE A 212 2.02 -0.61 -0.04
C ILE A 212 1.88 -0.36 -1.54
N HIS A 213 1.47 -1.41 -2.24
CA HIS A 213 1.04 -1.33 -3.61
C HIS A 213 -0.48 -1.14 -3.71
N ARG A 214 -0.91 -0.25 -4.60
CA ARG A 214 -2.33 0.12 -4.77
C ARG A 214 -3.05 -0.68 -5.87
N ALA A 215 -2.73 -1.96 -6.04
CA ALA A 215 -3.40 -2.79 -7.05
C ALA A 215 -4.93 -2.66 -6.91
N MET A 216 -5.68 -2.64 -8.02
CA MET A 216 -7.15 -2.42 -8.07
C MET A 216 -7.65 -0.98 -7.85
N HIS A 217 -6.82 -0.01 -7.42
CA HIS A 217 -7.31 1.35 -7.09
C HIS A 217 -8.08 2.04 -8.24
N ALA A 218 -7.59 1.93 -9.47
CA ALA A 218 -8.18 2.57 -10.65
C ALA A 218 -9.55 2.00 -11.05
N VAL A 219 -9.93 0.82 -10.53
CA VAL A 219 -11.31 0.31 -10.66
C VAL A 219 -12.28 1.19 -9.87
N ILE A 220 -11.79 1.82 -8.80
CA ILE A 220 -12.58 2.56 -7.82
C ILE A 220 -12.45 4.07 -8.03
N ASP A 221 -11.28 4.58 -8.41
CA ASP A 221 -10.98 6.02 -8.32
C ASP A 221 -10.92 6.78 -9.64
N ARG A 222 -10.91 6.07 -10.78
CA ARG A 222 -10.65 6.67 -12.10
C ARG A 222 -11.80 7.51 -12.64
N ASN A 223 -13.04 7.06 -12.46
CA ASN A 223 -14.19 7.75 -13.01
C ASN A 223 -14.49 9.02 -12.17
N PRO A 224 -14.58 10.21 -12.79
CA PRO A 224 -14.84 11.45 -12.06
C PRO A 224 -16.26 11.54 -11.49
N ASN A 225 -17.21 10.74 -11.99
CA ASN A 225 -18.61 10.80 -11.60
C ASN A 225 -19.03 9.70 -10.61
N HIS A 226 -18.28 8.59 -10.54
CA HIS A 226 -18.65 7.44 -9.70
C HIS A 226 -17.43 6.78 -9.05
N GLY A 227 -17.55 6.43 -7.77
CA GLY A 227 -16.54 5.65 -7.04
C GLY A 227 -15.94 6.38 -5.84
N ILE A 228 -14.66 6.19 -5.55
CA ILE A 228 -14.01 6.79 -4.38
C ILE A 228 -12.73 7.46 -4.86
N HIS A 229 -12.60 8.78 -4.66
CA HIS A 229 -11.40 9.47 -5.09
C HIS A 229 -10.15 8.93 -4.36
N PHE A 230 -9.01 8.80 -5.07
CA PHE A 230 -7.78 8.20 -4.53
C PHE A 230 -7.32 8.87 -3.22
N ARG A 231 -7.52 10.18 -3.05
CA ARG A 231 -7.25 10.92 -1.80
C ARG A 231 -7.90 10.29 -0.56
N VAL A 232 -9.13 9.77 -0.69
CA VAL A 232 -9.81 9.07 0.40
C VAL A 232 -9.08 7.76 0.71
N LEU A 233 -8.76 6.98 -0.32
CA LEU A 233 -7.99 5.74 -0.19
C LEU A 233 -6.62 5.98 0.46
N THR A 234 -5.95 7.10 0.17
CA THR A 234 -4.68 7.47 0.81
C THR A 234 -4.85 7.78 2.31
N LYS A 235 -5.92 8.46 2.70
CA LYS A 235 -6.23 8.72 4.12
C LYS A 235 -6.54 7.42 4.85
N MET A 236 -7.35 6.56 4.25
CA MET A 236 -7.72 5.25 4.80
C MET A 236 -6.49 4.36 4.97
N LEU A 237 -5.60 4.29 3.97
CA LEU A 237 -4.35 3.55 4.10
C LEU A 237 -3.44 4.15 5.18
N ARG A 238 -3.32 5.48 5.25
CA ARG A 238 -2.49 6.11 6.28
C ARG A 238 -2.98 5.81 7.69
N LEU A 239 -4.28 5.61 7.90
CA LEU A 239 -4.84 5.17 9.18
C LEU A 239 -4.57 3.67 9.43
N SER A 240 -4.81 2.82 8.43
CA SER A 240 -4.57 1.36 8.51
C SER A 240 -3.10 1.01 8.75
N GLY A 241 -2.21 1.67 8.01
CA GLY A 241 -0.76 1.60 8.13
C GLY A 241 -0.06 1.15 6.85
N GLY A 242 1.02 1.88 6.53
CA GLY A 242 1.93 1.64 5.44
C GLY A 242 3.02 2.72 5.45
N ASP A 243 4.27 2.35 5.25
CA ASP A 243 5.40 3.29 5.21
C ASP A 243 5.50 3.95 3.84
N HIS A 244 5.23 3.19 2.76
CA HIS A 244 5.10 3.70 1.39
C HIS A 244 3.69 3.54 0.86
N LEU A 245 3.32 4.40 -0.09
CA LEU A 245 2.18 4.22 -0.98
C LEU A 245 2.56 4.72 -2.38
N HIS A 246 2.26 3.94 -3.40
CA HIS A 246 2.27 4.42 -4.79
C HIS A 246 1.34 5.63 -4.95
N SER A 247 1.85 6.80 -5.32
CA SER A 247 1.07 8.05 -5.40
C SER A 247 0.73 8.50 -6.83
N GLY A 248 1.34 7.91 -7.86
CA GLY A 248 1.25 8.40 -9.23
C GLY A 248 2.53 9.13 -9.63
N THR A 249 2.64 9.47 -10.91
CA THR A 249 3.87 10.09 -11.46
C THR A 249 3.60 11.38 -12.23
N VAL A 250 2.33 11.70 -12.51
CA VAL A 250 1.87 12.79 -13.38
C VAL A 250 2.31 12.61 -14.85
N VAL A 251 3.60 12.39 -15.10
CA VAL A 251 4.22 12.31 -16.44
C VAL A 251 4.42 10.88 -16.95
N GLY A 252 4.09 9.87 -16.15
CA GLY A 252 4.24 8.47 -16.53
C GLY A 252 3.06 7.91 -17.31
N LYS A 253 3.08 6.59 -17.52
CA LYS A 253 2.09 5.88 -18.35
C LYS A 253 0.70 5.71 -17.72
N LEU A 254 0.54 5.98 -16.43
CA LEU A 254 -0.72 5.87 -15.70
C LEU A 254 -1.19 7.28 -15.33
N GLU A 255 -2.49 7.53 -15.41
CA GLU A 255 -3.10 8.82 -14.99
C GLU A 255 -2.67 9.19 -13.57
N GLY A 256 -2.39 10.47 -13.34
CA GLY A 256 -1.89 11.00 -12.09
C GLY A 256 -2.04 12.50 -11.98
#